data_AF-A0A3D8QFH5-F1
#
_entry.id   AF-A0A3D8QFH5-F1
#
_cell.length_a   1.000
_cell.length_b   1.000
_cell.length_c   1.000
_cell.angle_alpha   90.00
_cell.angle_beta   90.00
_cell.angle_gamma   90.00
#
_symmetry.space_group_name_H-M   'P 1'
#
loop_
_entity.id
_entity.type
_entity.pdbx_description
1 polymer ?
#
loop_
_entity_poly.entity_id
_entity_poly.type
_entity_poly.pdbx_seq_one_letter_code
_entity_poly.pdbx_strand_id
1 'polypeptide(L)'
;MQPGNGAKGGVTRGVHLDFVIDEDNQIWIYHIGPATSPLTDEPTDLPQNLDQALPLVQIRLAGEGSILGTSQRLVYSALSHRLVYTSHEERLQSQGLHALEIKMRDPLSGIEVLSQFSIYTGISVIRCTATAQNKGTAGVYLQTLSSLSIGGLNGNHSKWWKDYRIVIPYSNLFREAQWHRFTPPELGMYDCGASDFSRPGTRAAVIKSNQGTFSTEGHLPMGALERADGNECWMWQIEHSGAWRWELGNILESLYIVAGGPTDHEQWTKHLAPVNPSPVFL
;
A
#
# COMPACT_ATOMS: atom_id res chain seq x y z
N MET A 1 1.59 -15.82 15.68
CA MET A 1 1.81 -17.21 15.20
C MET A 1 2.77 -17.89 16.20
N GLN A 2 2.56 -19.15 16.64
CA GLN A 2 3.46 -19.86 17.58
C GLN A 2 3.68 -21.32 17.17
N PRO A 3 4.83 -21.93 17.53
CA PRO A 3 5.14 -23.32 17.22
C PRO A 3 4.29 -24.27 18.06
N GLY A 4 3.85 -25.36 17.46
CA GLY A 4 2.66 -26.11 17.89
C GLY A 4 2.77 -26.91 19.18
N ASN A 5 1.65 -26.96 19.91
CA ASN A 5 1.09 -28.18 20.48
C ASN A 5 -0.43 -28.02 20.71
N GLY A 6 -1.17 -29.11 20.52
CA GLY A 6 -2.61 -29.18 20.24
C GLY A 6 -3.58 -28.36 21.10
N ALA A 7 -4.40 -27.56 20.41
CA ALA A 7 -5.84 -27.39 20.65
C ALA A 7 -6.51 -26.94 19.34
N LYS A 8 -7.39 -27.79 18.77
CA LYS A 8 -8.23 -27.43 17.60
C LYS A 8 -9.35 -26.47 18.06
N GLY A 9 -9.01 -25.19 18.12
CA GLY A 9 -9.94 -24.07 18.22
C GLY A 9 -9.53 -23.01 17.20
N GLY A 10 -9.62 -23.36 15.91
CA GLY A 10 -9.14 -22.50 14.83
C GLY A 10 -10.08 -21.31 14.64
N VAL A 11 -9.70 -20.14 15.16
CA VAL A 11 -10.26 -18.87 14.72
C VAL A 11 -9.85 -18.70 13.25
N THR A 12 -10.76 -18.97 12.32
CA THR A 12 -10.53 -18.72 10.90
C THR A 12 -10.46 -17.20 10.67
N ARG A 13 -9.24 -16.68 10.57
CA ARG A 13 -8.95 -15.34 10.05
C ARG A 13 -9.58 -15.25 8.65
N GLY A 14 -10.09 -14.09 8.23
CA GLY A 14 -10.70 -13.94 6.89
C GLY A 14 -9.70 -13.61 5.77
N VAL A 15 -8.53 -13.08 6.14
CA VAL A 15 -7.42 -12.75 5.23
C VAL A 15 -6.13 -13.32 5.82
N HIS A 16 -5.23 -13.76 4.94
CA HIS A 16 -3.86 -14.12 5.28
C HIS A 16 -2.89 -13.04 4.78
N LEU A 17 -1.90 -12.70 5.60
CA LEU A 17 -0.81 -11.79 5.25
C LEU A 17 0.51 -12.38 5.72
N ASP A 18 1.44 -12.47 4.78
CA ASP A 18 2.81 -12.92 5.02
C ASP A 18 3.75 -11.75 4.81
N PHE A 19 4.68 -11.58 5.75
CA PHE A 19 5.71 -10.55 5.70
C PHE A 19 7.08 -11.21 5.64
N VAL A 20 8.00 -10.59 4.90
CA VAL A 20 9.40 -11.00 4.85
C VAL A 20 10.28 -9.79 5.18
N ILE A 21 11.35 -10.04 5.93
CA ILE A 21 12.41 -9.06 6.21
C ILE A 21 13.64 -9.50 5.43
N ASP A 22 14.19 -8.62 4.61
CA ASP A 22 15.36 -8.92 3.78
C ASP A 22 16.70 -8.68 4.50
N GLU A 23 17.81 -8.87 3.78
CA GLU A 23 19.16 -8.68 4.29
C GLU A 23 19.51 -7.22 4.62
N ASP A 24 18.84 -6.26 3.97
CA ASP A 24 18.94 -4.83 4.25
C ASP A 24 17.99 -4.40 5.39
N ASN A 25 17.34 -5.38 6.04
CA ASN A 25 16.37 -5.19 7.11
C ASN A 25 15.17 -4.34 6.67
N GLN A 26 14.79 -4.40 5.40
CA GLN A 26 13.53 -3.85 4.89
C GLN A 26 12.44 -4.90 4.99
N ILE A 27 11.20 -4.45 5.25
CA ILE A 27 10.05 -5.34 5.41
C ILE A 27 9.07 -5.18 4.25
N TRP A 28 8.59 -6.32 3.75
CA TRP A 28 7.76 -6.43 2.56
C TRP A 28 6.52 -7.27 2.84
N ILE A 29 5.40 -6.95 2.21
CA ILE A 29 4.27 -7.89 2.13
C ILE A 29 4.62 -8.89 1.04
N TYR A 30 4.82 -10.14 1.42
CA TYR A 30 5.14 -11.23 0.51
C TYR A 30 3.88 -11.76 -0.17
N HIS A 31 2.85 -12.02 0.62
CA HIS A 31 1.61 -12.57 0.13
C HIS A 31 0.44 -11.99 0.91
N ILE A 32 -0.64 -11.72 0.18
CA ILE A 32 -1.94 -11.36 0.72
C ILE A 32 -2.99 -12.20 -0.01
N GLY A 33 -3.97 -12.72 0.72
CA GLY A 33 -5.02 -13.52 0.09
C GLY A 33 -6.15 -13.85 1.05
N PRO A 34 -7.26 -14.41 0.53
CA PRO A 34 -8.28 -14.99 1.40
C PRO A 34 -7.66 -16.09 2.27
N ALA A 35 -8.28 -16.38 3.41
CA ALA A 35 -7.77 -17.43 4.31
C ALA A 35 -7.80 -18.85 3.73
N THR A 36 -8.46 -19.04 2.58
CA THR A 36 -8.44 -20.27 1.80
C THR A 36 -7.23 -20.38 0.87
N SER A 37 -6.45 -19.31 0.70
CA SER A 37 -5.21 -19.37 -0.07
C SER A 37 -4.25 -20.38 0.55
N PRO A 38 -3.55 -21.18 -0.26
CA PRO A 38 -2.54 -22.09 0.24
C PRO A 38 -1.50 -21.27 1.02
N LEU A 39 -1.22 -21.70 2.25
CA LEU A 39 -0.10 -21.17 3.02
C LEU A 39 1.17 -21.52 2.23
N THR A 40 2.06 -20.55 2.04
CA THR A 40 3.38 -20.85 1.52
C THR A 40 4.12 -21.67 2.56
N ASP A 41 4.59 -22.86 2.17
CA ASP A 41 5.56 -23.63 2.97
C ASP A 41 6.76 -22.72 3.29
N GLU A 42 7.34 -22.89 4.48
CA GLU A 42 8.22 -21.92 5.13
C GLU A 42 9.19 -21.16 4.20
N PRO A 43 9.31 -19.82 4.33
CA PRO A 43 10.19 -19.04 3.46
C PRO A 43 11.64 -19.21 3.91
N THR A 44 12.30 -20.30 3.48
CA THR A 44 13.74 -20.45 3.69
C THR A 44 14.57 -19.64 2.70
N ASP A 45 13.97 -19.16 1.60
CA ASP A 45 14.63 -18.33 0.59
C ASP A 45 13.80 -17.05 0.31
N LEU A 46 14.49 -15.93 0.06
CA LEU A 46 13.84 -14.71 -0.44
C LEU A 46 13.15 -15.02 -1.79
N PRO A 47 11.91 -14.55 -2.02
CA PRO A 47 11.16 -14.89 -3.22
C PRO A 47 11.82 -14.36 -4.49
N GLN A 48 11.68 -15.09 -5.60
CA GLN A 48 12.17 -14.67 -6.92
C GLN A 48 11.57 -13.33 -7.41
N ASN A 49 10.43 -12.93 -6.84
CA ASN A 49 9.63 -11.77 -7.21
C ASN A 49 9.66 -10.64 -6.16
N LEU A 50 10.65 -10.62 -5.26
CA LEU A 50 10.84 -9.50 -4.32
C LEU A 50 11.07 -8.17 -5.06
N ASP A 51 11.60 -8.22 -6.27
CA ASP A 51 11.76 -7.08 -7.18
C ASP A 51 10.41 -6.43 -7.60
N GLN A 52 9.30 -7.13 -7.39
CA GLN A 52 7.93 -6.65 -7.61
C GLN A 52 7.24 -6.19 -6.32
N ALA A 53 7.87 -6.41 -5.16
CA ALA A 53 7.35 -5.97 -3.88
C ALA A 53 7.46 -4.44 -3.74
N LEU A 54 6.60 -3.89 -2.89
CA LEU A 54 6.61 -2.48 -2.55
C LEU A 54 6.82 -2.29 -1.05
N PRO A 55 7.49 -1.19 -0.64
CA PRO A 55 7.52 -0.82 0.77
C PRO A 55 6.09 -0.72 1.31
N LEU A 56 5.91 -1.06 2.59
CA LEU A 56 4.58 -1.08 3.23
C LEU A 56 3.83 0.25 3.12
N VAL A 57 4.58 1.35 3.00
CA VAL A 57 4.06 2.70 2.78
C VAL A 57 4.88 3.47 1.74
N GLN A 58 4.19 4.32 0.97
CA GLN A 58 4.80 5.41 0.22
C GLN A 58 4.84 6.67 1.09
N ILE A 59 6.03 7.20 1.34
CA ILE A 59 6.27 8.36 2.19
C ILE A 59 7.28 9.29 1.52
N ARG A 60 7.03 10.60 1.56
CA ARG A 60 7.89 11.63 0.96
C ARG A 60 8.00 12.86 1.85
N LEU A 61 9.21 13.35 2.02
CA LEU A 61 9.48 14.66 2.62
C LEU A 61 9.80 15.69 1.52
N ALA A 62 9.57 16.97 1.81
CA ALA A 62 9.99 18.05 0.94
C ALA A 62 11.52 18.01 0.71
N GLY A 63 11.92 18.07 -0.55
CA GLY A 63 13.32 17.96 -0.96
C GLY A 63 13.81 16.53 -1.23
N GLU A 64 12.99 15.51 -0.96
CA GLU A 64 13.32 14.11 -1.29
C GLU A 64 12.93 13.74 -2.72
N GLY A 65 13.79 12.99 -3.39
CA GLY A 65 13.59 12.48 -4.74
C GLY A 65 12.96 11.08 -4.79
N SER A 66 13.06 10.45 -5.94
CA SER A 66 12.67 9.05 -6.16
C SER A 66 13.91 8.26 -6.60
N ILE A 67 13.99 6.97 -6.25
CA ILE A 67 15.09 6.11 -6.74
C ILE A 67 14.95 5.80 -8.23
N LEU A 68 13.74 5.95 -8.78
CA LEU A 68 13.44 5.76 -10.19
C LEU A 68 12.44 6.82 -10.67
N GLY A 69 12.44 7.09 -11.98
CA GLY A 69 11.50 8.04 -12.59
C GLY A 69 10.06 7.52 -12.54
N THR A 70 9.19 8.24 -11.81
CA THR A 70 7.84 7.76 -11.48
C THR A 70 6.71 8.50 -12.18
N SER A 71 6.98 9.60 -12.89
CA SER A 71 5.95 10.50 -13.41
C SER A 71 5.06 11.00 -12.26
N GLN A 72 3.74 10.84 -12.34
CA GLN A 72 2.79 11.23 -11.29
C GLN A 72 2.63 10.19 -10.17
N ARG A 73 3.42 9.10 -10.20
CA ARG A 73 3.25 7.95 -9.30
C ARG A 73 3.95 8.13 -7.96
N LEU A 74 3.34 7.62 -6.89
CA LEU A 74 3.87 7.71 -5.53
C LEU A 74 4.96 6.67 -5.21
N VAL A 75 4.99 5.56 -5.95
CA VAL A 75 5.99 4.49 -5.78
C VAL A 75 7.41 5.00 -6.01
N TYR A 76 8.40 4.21 -5.57
CA TYR A 76 9.83 4.54 -5.69
C TYR A 76 10.27 5.84 -4.99
N SER A 77 9.51 6.34 -4.01
CA SER A 77 9.99 7.40 -3.14
C SER A 77 11.28 6.97 -2.43
N ALA A 78 12.30 7.82 -2.44
CA ALA A 78 13.60 7.45 -1.87
C ALA A 78 13.50 7.10 -0.38
N LEU A 79 12.70 7.83 0.40
CA LEU A 79 12.52 7.54 1.82
C LEU A 79 11.85 6.18 2.06
N SER A 80 10.82 5.83 1.28
CA SER A 80 10.15 4.54 1.39
C SER A 80 11.10 3.35 1.26
N HIS A 81 12.09 3.44 0.36
CA HIS A 81 13.11 2.40 0.15
C HIS A 81 14.30 2.49 1.13
N ARG A 82 14.28 3.42 2.09
CA ARG A 82 15.26 3.50 3.19
C ARG A 82 14.66 3.12 4.53
N LEU A 83 13.36 2.86 4.60
CA LEU A 83 12.70 2.44 5.84
C LEU A 83 13.19 1.05 6.24
N VAL A 84 13.87 0.98 7.38
CA VAL A 84 14.32 -0.29 7.96
C VAL A 84 13.37 -0.73 9.06
N TYR A 85 13.06 -2.02 9.08
CA TYR A 85 12.29 -2.66 10.14
C TYR A 85 12.96 -2.48 11.50
N THR A 86 12.16 -2.23 12.54
CA THR A 86 12.66 -2.07 13.92
C THR A 86 12.03 -3.08 14.86
N SER A 87 10.70 -3.22 14.83
CA SER A 87 9.96 -4.13 15.72
C SER A 87 8.55 -4.36 15.20
N HIS A 88 7.87 -5.38 15.71
CA HIS A 88 6.42 -5.53 15.56
C HIS A 88 5.75 -5.95 16.86
N GLU A 89 4.43 -5.73 16.93
CA GLU A 89 3.59 -6.20 18.02
C GLU A 89 2.25 -6.71 17.48
N GLU A 90 1.84 -7.91 17.90
CA GLU A 90 0.50 -8.45 17.64
C GLU A 90 -0.41 -8.18 18.85
N ARG A 91 -1.61 -7.67 18.60
CA ARG A 91 -2.61 -7.38 19.64
C ARG A 91 -4.00 -7.89 19.24
N LEU A 92 -4.76 -8.36 20.22
CA LEU A 92 -6.21 -8.51 20.10
C LEU A 92 -6.85 -7.23 20.63
N GLN A 93 -7.34 -6.36 19.75
CA GLN A 93 -7.90 -5.06 20.16
C GLN A 93 -9.32 -5.18 20.72
N SER A 94 -10.09 -6.13 20.21
CA SER A 94 -11.42 -6.51 20.72
C SER A 94 -11.79 -7.91 20.21
N GLN A 95 -12.95 -8.43 20.59
CA GLN A 95 -13.39 -9.77 20.19
C GLN A 95 -13.40 -9.90 18.65
N GLY A 96 -12.48 -10.72 18.12
CA GLY A 96 -12.35 -10.96 16.69
C GLY A 96 -11.62 -9.87 15.89
N LEU A 97 -11.06 -8.83 16.52
CA LEU A 97 -10.22 -7.82 15.86
C LEU A 97 -8.76 -8.02 16.24
N HIS A 98 -7.98 -8.55 15.31
CA HIS A 98 -6.54 -8.74 15.45
C HIS A 98 -5.80 -7.62 14.75
N ALA A 99 -4.81 -7.03 15.42
CA ALA A 99 -3.96 -5.98 14.88
C ALA A 99 -2.49 -6.41 14.91
N LEU A 100 -1.76 -6.10 13.84
CA LEU A 100 -0.31 -6.20 13.75
C LEU A 100 0.23 -4.78 13.54
N GLU A 101 1.06 -4.32 14.47
CA GLU A 101 1.76 -3.04 14.41
C GLU A 101 3.21 -3.29 14.02
N ILE A 102 3.66 -2.72 12.90
CA ILE A 102 5.04 -2.83 12.40
C ILE A 102 5.68 -1.45 12.46
N LYS A 103 6.80 -1.36 13.16
CA LYS A 103 7.59 -0.13 13.29
C LYS A 103 8.79 -0.19 12.36
N MET A 104 8.97 0.90 11.60
CA MET A 104 10.09 1.10 10.69
C MET A 104 10.72 2.48 10.93
N ARG A 105 11.98 2.65 10.54
CA ARG A 105 12.70 3.92 10.69
C ARG A 105 13.55 4.22 9.46
N ASP A 106 13.56 5.47 9.01
CA ASP A 106 14.57 5.95 8.07
C ASP A 106 15.81 6.39 8.86
N PRO A 107 16.97 5.72 8.70
CA PRO A 107 18.19 6.06 9.44
C PRO A 107 18.73 7.44 9.07
N LEU A 108 18.41 7.97 7.88
CA LEU A 108 18.92 9.25 7.40
C LEU A 108 18.14 10.43 7.99
N SER A 109 16.82 10.45 7.84
CA SER A 109 15.98 11.55 8.36
C SER A 109 15.60 11.40 9.82
N GLY A 110 15.67 10.18 10.37
CA GLY A 110 15.16 9.86 11.70
C GLY A 110 13.64 9.78 11.78
N ILE A 111 12.92 9.76 10.66
CA ILE A 111 11.48 9.51 10.64
C ILE A 111 11.20 8.07 11.04
N GLU A 112 10.32 7.90 12.03
CA GLU A 112 9.75 6.62 12.44
C GLU A 112 8.35 6.48 11.85
N VAL A 113 8.04 5.33 11.26
CA VAL A 113 6.73 4.98 10.73
C VAL A 113 6.18 3.78 11.48
N LEU A 114 4.93 3.86 11.91
CA LEU A 114 4.18 2.73 12.44
C LEU A 114 3.05 2.39 11.47
N SER A 115 3.16 1.24 10.81
CA SER A 115 2.10 0.66 9.98
C SER A 115 1.28 -0.31 10.81
N GLN A 116 -0.04 -0.16 10.82
CA GLN A 116 -0.95 -1.07 11.50
C GLN A 116 -1.84 -1.78 10.49
N PHE A 117 -1.89 -3.11 10.59
CA PHE A 117 -2.74 -3.99 9.80
C PHE A 117 -3.75 -4.63 10.74
N SER A 118 -5.04 -4.44 10.48
CA SER A 118 -6.12 -4.97 11.33
C SER A 118 -7.04 -5.87 10.52
N ILE A 119 -7.27 -7.09 11.01
CA ILE A 119 -8.13 -8.08 10.39
C ILE A 119 -9.26 -8.48 11.34
N TYR A 120 -10.43 -8.73 10.76
CA TYR A 120 -11.60 -9.21 11.49
C TYR A 120 -11.79 -10.71 11.25
N THR A 121 -12.04 -11.46 12.31
CA THR A 121 -12.36 -12.90 12.24
C THR A 121 -13.56 -13.13 11.33
N GLY A 122 -13.44 -14.06 10.38
CA GLY A 122 -14.53 -14.41 9.46
C GLY A 122 -14.87 -13.38 8.38
N ILE A 123 -14.16 -12.25 8.30
CA ILE A 123 -14.38 -11.22 7.28
C ILE A 123 -13.11 -11.08 6.44
N SER A 124 -13.24 -11.19 5.11
CA SER A 124 -12.13 -11.04 4.16
C SER A 124 -11.78 -9.56 3.94
N VAL A 125 -11.52 -8.84 5.02
CA VAL A 125 -11.18 -7.41 5.03
C VAL A 125 -9.95 -7.18 5.88
N ILE A 126 -9.05 -6.37 5.35
CA ILE A 126 -7.94 -5.78 6.07
C ILE A 126 -8.11 -4.27 6.14
N ARG A 127 -7.89 -3.71 7.31
CA ARG A 127 -7.83 -2.27 7.54
C ARG A 127 -6.37 -1.89 7.79
N CYS A 128 -5.88 -0.91 7.03
CA CYS A 128 -4.48 -0.47 7.10
C CYS A 128 -4.42 1.00 7.50
N THR A 129 -3.55 1.34 8.45
CA THR A 129 -3.24 2.73 8.81
C THR A 129 -1.74 2.90 8.94
N ALA A 130 -1.25 4.13 8.75
CA ALA A 130 0.14 4.48 8.96
C ALA A 130 0.24 5.78 9.76
N THR A 131 1.21 5.85 10.67
CA THR A 131 1.54 7.08 11.40
C THR A 131 3.03 7.37 11.28
N ALA A 132 3.39 8.63 11.12
CA ALA A 132 4.78 9.07 11.04
C ALA A 132 5.11 10.00 12.22
N GLN A 133 6.27 9.79 12.83
CA GLN A 133 6.82 10.63 13.90
C GLN A 133 8.25 11.05 13.56
N ASN A 134 8.59 12.31 13.83
CA ASN A 134 9.94 12.80 13.65
C ASN A 134 10.80 12.54 14.90
N LYS A 135 11.65 11.51 14.84
CA LYS A 135 12.67 11.21 15.86
C LYS A 135 14.07 11.70 15.45
N GLY A 136 14.16 12.49 14.38
CA GLY A 136 15.36 13.18 13.95
C GLY A 136 15.65 14.44 14.78
N THR A 137 16.60 15.24 14.31
CA THR A 137 17.08 16.44 15.01
C THR A 137 16.55 17.76 14.44
N ALA A 138 15.99 17.74 13.22
CA ALA A 138 15.48 18.93 12.54
C ALA A 138 14.00 18.76 12.14
N GLY A 139 13.28 19.87 12.04
CA GLY A 139 11.92 19.88 11.51
C GLY A 139 11.90 19.48 10.03
N VAL A 140 10.89 18.71 9.61
CA VAL A 140 10.72 18.30 8.21
C VAL A 140 9.29 18.57 7.75
N TYR A 141 9.10 18.66 6.43
CA TYR A 141 7.79 18.78 5.82
C TYR A 141 7.42 17.46 5.15
N LEU A 142 6.43 16.77 5.72
CA LEU A 142 5.84 15.56 5.17
C LEU A 142 4.86 15.93 4.05
N GLN A 143 5.08 15.41 2.85
CA GLN A 143 4.29 15.67 1.65
C GLN A 143 3.46 14.47 1.20
N THR A 144 3.84 13.25 1.61
CA THR A 144 3.10 12.03 1.28
C THR A 144 3.24 11.05 2.43
N LEU A 145 2.14 10.41 2.80
CA LEU A 145 2.11 9.19 3.60
C LEU A 145 0.89 8.35 3.17
N SER A 146 1.12 7.19 2.56
CA SER A 146 0.05 6.25 2.24
C SER A 146 -0.31 5.40 3.47
N SER A 147 -1.55 4.95 3.55
CA SER A 147 -1.99 3.96 4.55
C SER A 147 -1.63 2.53 4.16
N LEU A 148 -1.53 2.27 2.85
CA LEU A 148 -1.21 0.96 2.29
C LEU A 148 -0.47 1.13 0.97
N SER A 149 0.54 0.30 0.76
CA SER A 149 1.24 0.12 -0.51
C SER A 149 1.54 -1.37 -0.67
N ILE A 150 1.04 -1.98 -1.74
CA ILE A 150 1.15 -3.43 -1.98
C ILE A 150 1.22 -3.74 -3.47
N GLY A 151 2.18 -4.58 -3.85
CA GLY A 151 2.32 -5.16 -5.19
C GLY A 151 1.78 -6.59 -5.25
N GLY A 152 1.93 -7.27 -6.38
CA GLY A 152 1.57 -8.69 -6.50
C GLY A 152 0.08 -8.97 -6.62
N LEU A 153 -0.76 -7.97 -6.91
CA LEU A 153 -2.23 -8.13 -6.90
C LEU A 153 -2.77 -9.08 -7.98
N ASN A 154 -1.96 -9.39 -8.99
CA ASN A 154 -2.29 -10.34 -10.05
C ASN A 154 -1.66 -11.73 -9.84
N GLY A 155 -0.98 -11.96 -8.71
CA GLY A 155 -0.30 -13.23 -8.42
C GLY A 155 0.56 -13.70 -9.60
N ASN A 156 0.30 -14.92 -10.09
CA ASN A 156 1.01 -15.51 -11.22
C ASN A 156 0.40 -15.19 -12.61
N HIS A 157 -0.59 -14.29 -12.67
CA HIS A 157 -1.27 -13.91 -13.91
C HIS A 157 -0.61 -12.71 -14.57
N SER A 158 0.48 -12.96 -15.30
CA SER A 158 1.27 -11.90 -15.95
C SER A 158 0.51 -11.10 -17.01
N LYS A 159 -0.56 -11.65 -17.61
CA LYS A 159 -1.37 -10.99 -18.64
C LYS A 159 -2.39 -9.99 -18.08
N TRP A 160 -1.97 -9.18 -17.12
CA TRP A 160 -2.82 -8.26 -16.38
C TRP A 160 -3.66 -7.32 -17.27
N TRP A 161 -3.11 -6.90 -18.41
CA TRP A 161 -3.77 -5.97 -19.34
C TRP A 161 -4.98 -6.58 -20.07
N LYS A 162 -5.10 -7.91 -20.10
CA LYS A 162 -6.23 -8.64 -20.69
C LYS A 162 -7.15 -9.24 -19.63
N ASP A 163 -6.53 -9.80 -18.60
CA ASP A 163 -7.19 -10.70 -17.65
C ASP A 163 -7.86 -9.97 -16.49
N TYR A 164 -7.59 -8.66 -16.33
CA TYR A 164 -8.16 -7.86 -15.25
C TYR A 164 -9.02 -6.70 -15.74
N ARG A 165 -9.90 -6.22 -14.87
CA ARG A 165 -10.72 -5.02 -15.02
C ARG A 165 -10.50 -4.10 -13.82
N ILE A 166 -10.32 -2.82 -14.10
CA ILE A 166 -10.27 -1.76 -13.10
C ILE A 166 -11.67 -1.19 -12.98
N VAL A 167 -12.23 -1.21 -11.77
CA VAL A 167 -13.58 -0.74 -11.49
C VAL A 167 -13.52 0.59 -10.76
N ILE A 168 -14.14 1.61 -11.35
CA ILE A 168 -14.09 2.99 -10.87
C ILE A 168 -15.51 3.45 -10.52
N PRO A 169 -15.77 3.81 -9.25
CA PRO A 169 -17.04 4.39 -8.83
C PRO A 169 -17.07 5.90 -9.09
N TYR A 170 -17.78 6.30 -10.13
CA TYR A 170 -18.10 7.70 -10.40
C TYR A 170 -19.23 8.18 -9.49
N SER A 171 -19.14 9.42 -9.03
CA SER A 171 -20.13 10.01 -8.14
C SER A 171 -20.32 11.48 -8.47
N ASN A 172 -21.41 11.77 -9.17
CA ASN A 172 -21.86 13.13 -9.46
C ASN A 172 -23.20 13.37 -8.78
N LEU A 173 -23.56 14.64 -8.59
CA LEU A 173 -24.86 15.02 -8.04
C LEU A 173 -26.00 14.36 -8.86
N PHE A 174 -26.91 13.66 -8.18
CA PHE A 174 -28.01 12.87 -8.77
C PHE A 174 -27.61 11.64 -9.58
N ARG A 175 -26.32 11.29 -9.63
CA ARG A 175 -25.77 10.08 -10.25
C ARG A 175 -24.62 9.54 -9.41
N GLU A 176 -24.91 9.30 -8.14
CA GLU A 176 -23.97 8.76 -7.17
C GLU A 176 -23.70 7.27 -7.43
N ALA A 177 -22.51 6.81 -7.02
CA ALA A 177 -22.13 5.39 -6.98
C ALA A 177 -22.31 4.63 -8.32
N GLN A 178 -21.98 5.25 -9.44
CA GLN A 178 -21.98 4.60 -10.76
C GLN A 178 -20.66 3.84 -10.95
N TRP A 179 -20.69 2.51 -10.87
CA TRP A 179 -19.51 1.66 -11.02
C TRP A 179 -19.28 1.30 -12.49
N HIS A 180 -18.16 1.77 -13.03
CA HIS A 180 -17.74 1.48 -14.41
C HIS A 180 -16.54 0.55 -14.42
N ARG A 181 -16.50 -0.38 -15.38
CA ARG A 181 -15.41 -1.35 -15.56
C ARG A 181 -14.62 -0.99 -16.81
N PHE A 182 -13.30 -1.02 -16.69
CA PHE A 182 -12.39 -0.76 -17.79
C PHE A 182 -11.31 -1.83 -17.84
N THR A 183 -10.88 -2.18 -19.04
CA THR A 183 -9.60 -2.84 -19.24
C THR A 183 -8.46 -1.87 -18.90
N PRO A 184 -7.29 -2.33 -18.42
CA PRO A 184 -6.16 -1.44 -18.20
C PRO A 184 -5.76 -0.60 -19.44
N PRO A 185 -5.75 -1.14 -20.68
CA PRO A 185 -5.46 -0.34 -21.88
C PRO A 185 -6.43 0.83 -22.13
N GLU A 186 -7.72 0.67 -21.83
CA GLU A 186 -8.70 1.77 -21.95
C GLU A 186 -8.39 2.95 -21.02
N LEU A 187 -7.63 2.71 -19.95
CA LEU A 187 -7.16 3.72 -19.01
C LEU A 187 -5.69 4.13 -19.24
N GLY A 188 -5.12 3.77 -20.39
CA GLY A 188 -3.75 4.13 -20.76
C GLY A 188 -2.66 3.23 -20.18
N MET A 189 -3.03 2.15 -19.46
CA MET A 189 -2.09 1.14 -19.00
C MET A 189 -1.97 0.02 -20.05
N TYR A 190 -1.11 0.25 -21.05
CA TYR A 190 -0.80 -0.73 -22.09
C TYR A 190 0.35 -1.63 -21.67
N ASP A 191 0.25 -2.92 -21.95
CA ASP A 191 1.46 -3.75 -22.01
C ASP A 191 2.28 -3.34 -23.24
N CYS A 192 3.55 -3.04 -22.99
CA CYS A 192 4.52 -2.61 -24.00
C CYS A 192 5.80 -3.45 -23.97
N GLY A 193 5.80 -4.60 -23.29
CA GLY A 193 7.01 -5.43 -23.15
C GLY A 193 8.12 -4.76 -22.35
N ALA A 194 7.79 -3.82 -21.45
CA ALA A 194 8.79 -3.07 -20.67
C ALA A 194 9.73 -4.01 -19.88
N SER A 195 9.18 -5.09 -19.33
CA SER A 195 9.92 -6.12 -18.60
C SER A 195 10.96 -6.83 -19.49
N ASP A 196 10.67 -7.03 -20.79
CA ASP A 196 11.60 -7.63 -21.76
C ASP A 196 12.88 -6.79 -21.95
N PHE A 197 12.81 -5.49 -21.63
CA PHE A 197 13.92 -4.55 -21.67
C PHE A 197 14.45 -4.18 -20.27
N SER A 198 14.17 -5.01 -19.26
CA SER A 198 14.55 -4.78 -17.86
C SER A 198 14.11 -3.40 -17.34
N ARG A 199 12.99 -2.89 -17.84
CA ARG A 199 12.38 -1.65 -17.35
C ARG A 199 11.36 -2.00 -16.27
N PRO A 200 11.24 -1.19 -15.20
CA PRO A 200 10.41 -1.48 -14.02
C PRO A 200 8.89 -1.36 -14.28
N GLY A 201 8.42 -1.54 -15.52
CA GLY A 201 7.03 -1.38 -15.93
C GLY A 201 6.78 -0.20 -16.86
N THR A 202 5.51 0.03 -17.18
CA THR A 202 5.05 0.98 -18.22
C THR A 202 5.14 2.44 -17.80
N ARG A 203 5.27 2.67 -16.49
CA ARG A 203 5.12 3.97 -15.81
C ARG A 203 3.74 4.60 -15.88
N ALA A 204 2.76 3.92 -16.48
CA ALA A 204 1.37 4.30 -16.43
C ALA A 204 0.74 3.86 -15.08
N ALA A 205 -0.23 4.64 -14.62
CA ALA A 205 -1.06 4.29 -13.48
C ALA A 205 -2.43 4.96 -13.63
N VAL A 206 -3.46 4.29 -13.11
CA VAL A 206 -4.77 4.87 -12.88
C VAL A 206 -4.75 5.52 -11.51
N ILE A 207 -4.88 6.84 -11.49
CA ILE A 207 -4.88 7.64 -10.27
C ILE A 207 -6.26 8.24 -10.11
N LYS A 208 -6.84 8.09 -8.92
CA LYS A 208 -8.00 8.85 -8.48
C LYS A 208 -7.70 9.53 -7.17
N SER A 209 -8.08 10.78 -7.09
CA SER A 209 -7.79 11.64 -5.96
C SER A 209 -8.94 12.61 -5.75
N ASN A 210 -8.88 13.30 -4.62
CA ASN A 210 -9.79 14.36 -4.26
C ASN A 210 -8.99 15.51 -3.64
N GLN A 211 -9.15 16.71 -4.17
CA GLN A 211 -8.58 17.97 -3.70
C GLN A 211 -9.61 18.85 -2.98
N GLY A 212 -10.89 18.47 -3.02
CA GLY A 212 -11.99 19.17 -2.40
C GLY A 212 -12.14 18.92 -0.90
N THR A 213 -13.02 19.71 -0.28
CA THR A 213 -13.37 19.61 1.16
C THR A 213 -14.48 18.60 1.43
N PHE A 214 -14.87 17.83 0.43
CA PHE A 214 -15.91 16.81 0.50
C PHE A 214 -15.30 15.47 0.14
N SER A 215 -15.88 14.35 0.58
CA SER A 215 -15.31 13.03 0.31
C SER A 215 -15.36 12.60 -1.16
N THR A 216 -16.14 13.30 -2.00
CA THR A 216 -16.32 12.96 -3.42
C THR A 216 -16.02 14.15 -4.33
N GLU A 217 -15.11 13.96 -5.28
CA GLU A 217 -14.79 14.90 -6.37
C GLU A 217 -14.99 14.20 -7.72
N GLY A 218 -16.24 13.90 -8.05
CA GLY A 218 -16.61 13.12 -9.25
C GLY A 218 -16.36 11.61 -9.11
N HIS A 219 -15.71 11.16 -8.04
CA HIS A 219 -15.42 9.75 -7.75
C HIS A 219 -15.59 9.46 -6.25
N LEU A 220 -15.93 8.22 -5.89
CA LEU A 220 -15.87 7.76 -4.50
C LEU A 220 -14.42 7.46 -4.09
N PRO A 221 -14.07 7.53 -2.78
CA PRO A 221 -12.77 7.10 -2.23
C PRO A 221 -12.61 5.57 -2.26
N MET A 222 -12.90 4.95 -3.40
CA MET A 222 -13.04 3.51 -3.57
C MET A 222 -12.58 3.11 -4.97
N GLY A 223 -12.34 1.82 -5.13
CA GLY A 223 -12.10 1.18 -6.42
C GLY A 223 -12.03 -0.32 -6.26
N ALA A 224 -11.99 -1.03 -7.38
CA ALA A 224 -11.73 -2.46 -7.38
C ALA A 224 -10.86 -2.90 -8.55
N LEU A 225 -10.24 -4.07 -8.39
CA LEU A 225 -9.52 -4.81 -9.41
C LEU A 225 -10.14 -6.20 -9.46
N GLU A 226 -10.84 -6.50 -10.55
CA GLU A 226 -11.56 -7.76 -10.77
C GLU A 226 -10.84 -8.58 -11.83
N ARG A 227 -10.74 -9.90 -11.65
CA ARG A 227 -10.43 -10.79 -12.77
C ARG A 227 -11.61 -10.86 -13.73
N ALA A 228 -11.31 -10.87 -15.03
CA ALA A 228 -12.30 -10.92 -16.09
C ALA A 228 -13.13 -12.22 -16.09
N ASP A 229 -12.60 -13.30 -15.49
CA ASP A 229 -13.32 -14.57 -15.30
C ASP A 229 -14.18 -14.62 -14.02
N GLY A 230 -14.13 -13.57 -13.19
CA GLY A 230 -14.93 -13.45 -11.96
C GLY A 230 -14.37 -14.21 -10.75
N ASN A 231 -13.17 -14.80 -10.84
CA ASN A 231 -12.63 -15.65 -9.77
C ASN A 231 -11.93 -14.88 -8.64
N GLU A 232 -11.64 -13.59 -8.83
CA GLU A 232 -10.91 -12.76 -7.86
C GLU A 232 -11.37 -11.31 -7.95
N CYS A 233 -11.48 -10.66 -6.79
CA CYS A 233 -11.78 -9.24 -6.69
C CYS A 233 -11.06 -8.64 -5.48
N TRP A 234 -10.26 -7.62 -5.74
CA TRP A 234 -9.72 -6.73 -4.71
C TRP A 234 -10.55 -5.45 -4.71
N MET A 235 -11.17 -5.12 -3.58
CA MET A 235 -11.88 -3.86 -3.41
C MET A 235 -11.22 -3.06 -2.29
N TRP A 236 -11.09 -1.76 -2.48
CA TRP A 236 -10.53 -0.86 -1.47
C TRP A 236 -11.46 0.32 -1.20
N GLN A 237 -11.34 0.86 0.01
CA GLN A 237 -11.97 2.09 0.46
C GLN A 237 -10.97 2.89 1.28
N ILE A 238 -10.92 4.20 1.06
CA ILE A 238 -10.20 5.15 1.90
C ILE A 238 -11.23 5.78 2.85
N GLU A 239 -11.06 5.51 4.14
CA GLU A 239 -11.95 6.00 5.21
C GLU A 239 -11.55 7.43 5.64
N HIS A 240 -11.69 8.38 4.72
CA HIS A 240 -11.38 9.78 4.95
C HIS A 240 -12.40 10.69 4.26
N SER A 241 -12.81 11.77 4.94
CA SER A 241 -13.83 12.70 4.43
C SER A 241 -13.26 13.96 3.77
N GLY A 242 -11.94 14.16 3.84
CA GLY A 242 -11.24 15.22 3.11
C GLY A 242 -10.56 14.68 1.86
N ALA A 243 -9.48 15.36 1.46
CA ALA A 243 -8.64 14.94 0.35
C ALA A 243 -8.09 13.51 0.53
N TRP A 244 -8.00 12.75 -0.55
CA TRP A 244 -7.55 11.36 -0.58
C TRP A 244 -6.95 11.03 -1.94
N ARG A 245 -6.24 9.92 -2.02
CA ARG A 245 -5.67 9.42 -3.26
C ARG A 245 -5.50 7.91 -3.23
N TRP A 246 -5.84 7.26 -4.33
CA TRP A 246 -5.34 5.93 -4.66
C TRP A 246 -4.74 5.90 -6.06
N GLU A 247 -3.81 4.99 -6.23
CA GLU A 247 -3.07 4.79 -7.47
C GLU A 247 -2.93 3.29 -7.71
N LEU A 248 -3.41 2.83 -8.86
CA LEU A 248 -3.21 1.46 -9.35
C LEU A 248 -2.29 1.49 -10.56
N GLY A 249 -1.18 0.77 -10.52
CA GLY A 249 -0.20 0.74 -11.61
C GLY A 249 0.44 -0.63 -11.77
N ASN A 250 1.52 -0.70 -12.56
CA ASN A 250 2.34 -1.89 -12.65
C ASN A 250 3.82 -1.64 -12.34
N ILE A 251 4.44 -2.64 -11.70
CA ILE A 251 5.88 -2.79 -11.53
C ILE A 251 6.25 -4.10 -12.19
N LEU A 252 7.10 -4.04 -13.22
CA LEU A 252 7.34 -5.18 -14.11
C LEU A 252 5.99 -5.74 -14.61
N GLU A 253 5.71 -7.03 -14.39
CA GLU A 253 4.44 -7.67 -14.75
C GLU A 253 3.42 -7.72 -13.60
N SER A 254 3.70 -7.02 -12.50
CA SER A 254 2.91 -7.06 -11.28
C SER A 254 2.04 -5.82 -11.13
N LEU A 255 0.75 -5.99 -10.87
CA LEU A 255 -0.16 -4.92 -10.49
C LEU A 255 0.04 -4.55 -9.03
N TYR A 256 0.00 -3.25 -8.74
CA TYR A 256 0.08 -2.73 -7.39
C TYR A 256 -1.02 -1.72 -7.11
N ILE A 257 -1.32 -1.52 -5.83
CA ILE A 257 -2.12 -0.40 -5.31
C ILE A 257 -1.33 0.36 -4.25
N VAL A 258 -1.39 1.70 -4.32
CA VAL A 258 -1.05 2.60 -3.24
C VAL A 258 -2.31 3.38 -2.87
N ALA A 259 -2.69 3.38 -1.59
CA ALA A 259 -3.92 4.03 -1.14
C ALA A 259 -3.70 4.81 0.17
N GLY A 260 -4.31 5.99 0.24
CA GLY A 260 -4.30 6.84 1.44
C GLY A 260 -4.34 8.31 1.06
N GLY A 261 -3.29 9.03 1.46
CA GLY A 261 -3.21 10.48 1.30
C GLY A 261 -3.99 11.22 2.40
N PRO A 262 -4.18 12.54 2.23
CA PRO A 262 -3.81 13.33 1.05
C PRO A 262 -2.30 13.51 0.84
N THR A 263 -1.89 13.96 -0.35
CA THR A 263 -0.49 14.26 -0.70
C THR A 263 -0.32 15.73 -1.09
N ASP A 264 0.90 16.17 -1.40
CA ASP A 264 1.17 17.52 -1.91
C ASP A 264 0.50 17.80 -3.26
N HIS A 265 0.22 16.78 -4.07
CA HIS A 265 -0.65 16.91 -5.25
C HIS A 265 -2.08 17.35 -4.90
N GLU A 266 -2.56 16.96 -3.72
CA GLU A 266 -3.84 17.38 -3.17
C GLU A 266 -3.68 18.53 -2.16
N GLN A 267 -2.61 19.33 -2.30
CA GLN A 267 -2.28 20.51 -1.50
C GLN A 267 -2.07 20.23 0.00
N TRP A 268 -1.71 19.00 0.35
CA TRP A 268 -1.40 18.64 1.72
C TRP A 268 0.10 18.65 1.99
N THR A 269 0.50 19.30 3.06
CA THR A 269 1.85 19.21 3.62
C THR A 269 1.78 19.40 5.11
N LYS A 270 2.51 18.58 5.86
CA LYS A 270 2.55 18.63 7.32
C LYS A 270 3.96 18.87 7.83
N HIS A 271 4.16 19.97 8.55
CA HIS A 271 5.39 20.16 9.31
C HIS A 271 5.42 19.21 10.51
N LEU A 272 6.49 18.43 10.63
CA LEU A 272 6.76 17.52 11.74
C LEU A 272 7.98 18.04 12.51
N ALA A 273 7.75 18.63 13.68
CA ALA A 273 8.81 18.99 14.61
C ALA A 273 9.43 17.72 15.26
N PRO A 274 10.72 17.74 15.64
CA PRO A 274 11.32 16.67 16.42
C PRO A 274 10.54 16.40 17.71
N VAL A 275 10.31 15.13 18.04
CA VAL A 275 9.62 14.75 19.29
C VAL A 275 10.47 15.07 20.52
N ASN A 276 11.80 14.99 20.40
CA ASN A 276 12.77 15.39 21.42
C ASN A 276 13.74 16.40 20.80
N PRO A 277 13.40 17.70 20.75
CA PRO A 277 14.29 18.70 20.15
C PRO A 277 15.60 18.76 20.96
N SER A 278 16.74 18.67 20.26
CA SER A 278 18.02 19.00 20.89
C SER A 278 17.96 20.46 21.37
N PRO A 279 18.43 20.78 22.58
CA PRO A 279 18.48 22.17 23.02
C PRO A 279 19.31 22.97 22.04
N VAL A 280 18.69 23.98 21.43
CA VAL A 280 19.40 24.96 20.62
C VAL A 280 20.11 25.89 21.60
N PHE A 281 21.41 25.69 21.78
CA PHE A 281 22.25 26.70 22.43
C PHE A 281 22.51 27.80 21.38
N LEU A 282 21.98 29.00 21.67
CA LEU A 282 22.30 30.24 20.94
C LEU A 282 23.72 30.71 21.28
#